data_AF-A0A972VLN5-F1
#
_entry.id   AF-A0A972VLN5-F1
#
_cell.length_a   1.000
_cell.length_b   1.000
_cell.length_c   1.000
_cell.angle_alpha   90.00
_cell.angle_beta   90.00
_cell.angle_gamma   90.00
#
_symmetry.space_group_name_H-M   'P 1'
#
loop_
_entity.id
_entity.type
_entity.pdbx_description
1 polymer ?
#
loop_
_entity_poly.entity_id
_entity_poly.type
_entity_poly.pdbx_seq_one_letter_code
_entity_poly.pdbx_strand_id
1 'polypeptide(L)'
;MITGMWDDINCPYCGAGQEINHDDGYGYEEGELYEQECPSCNKIFVFDTLITFSYTGYKADCSNGSEHIYEGTHTYPVEYSRMRCTMCACERKPTKEEMAKIITERQ
;
A
#
# COMPACT_ATOMS: atom_id res chain seq x y z
N MET A 1 -4.41 -15.21 -23.58
CA MET A 1 -3.25 -15.33 -22.68
C MET A 1 -3.00 -13.94 -22.12
N ILE A 2 -3.26 -13.72 -20.83
CA ILE A 2 -3.01 -12.44 -20.16
C ILE A 2 -1.61 -12.60 -19.56
N THR A 3 -0.58 -12.10 -20.26
CA THR A 3 0.78 -11.99 -19.71
C THR A 3 0.83 -10.71 -18.91
N GLY A 4 0.67 -10.83 -17.59
CA GLY A 4 0.84 -9.71 -16.67
C GLY A 4 2.31 -9.32 -16.58
N MET A 5 2.57 -8.04 -16.85
CA MET A 5 3.65 -7.22 -16.31
C MET A 5 3.01 -5.83 -16.14
N TRP A 6 3.15 -5.19 -14.99
CA TRP A 6 2.55 -3.88 -14.74
C TRP A 6 3.55 -2.82 -15.19
N ASP A 7 3.59 -2.54 -16.48
CA ASP A 7 4.54 -1.54 -17.00
C ASP A 7 4.16 -0.14 -16.48
N ASP A 8 5.12 0.57 -15.87
CA ASP A 8 4.94 1.95 -15.42
C ASP A 8 4.69 2.90 -16.60
N ILE A 9 5.39 2.67 -17.71
CA ILE A 9 5.29 3.48 -18.92
C ILE A 9 5.56 2.64 -20.18
N ASN A 10 5.05 3.09 -21.33
CA ASN A 10 5.44 2.55 -22.62
C ASN A 10 6.57 3.38 -23.24
N CYS A 11 7.63 2.73 -23.70
CA CYS A 11 8.73 3.40 -24.40
C CYS A 11 8.18 4.20 -25.60
N PRO A 12 8.42 5.52 -25.69
CA PRO A 12 7.84 6.35 -26.76
C PRO A 12 8.41 6.03 -28.15
N TYR A 13 9.50 5.27 -28.24
CA TYR A 13 10.15 4.93 -29.51
C TYR A 13 9.71 3.58 -30.08
N CYS A 14 9.54 2.56 -29.23
CA CYS A 14 9.25 1.19 -29.69
C CYS A 14 7.97 0.58 -29.11
N GLY A 15 7.31 1.25 -28.17
CA GLY A 15 6.06 0.80 -27.54
C GLY A 15 6.22 -0.38 -26.58
N ALA A 16 7.45 -0.85 -26.32
CA ALA A 16 7.69 -1.85 -25.28
C ALA A 16 7.40 -1.25 -23.90
N GLY A 17 6.73 -2.02 -23.04
CA GLY A 17 6.53 -1.67 -21.64
C GLY A 17 7.84 -1.56 -20.88
N GLN A 18 7.91 -0.61 -19.95
CA GLN A 18 9.09 -0.26 -19.16
C GLN A 18 8.70 -0.09 -17.69
N GLU A 19 9.52 -0.63 -16.80
CA GLU A 19 9.54 -0.30 -15.38
C GLU A 19 10.46 0.91 -15.20
N ILE A 20 10.04 1.92 -14.46
CA ILE A 20 10.89 3.06 -14.12
C ILE A 20 11.84 2.65 -13.00
N ASN A 21 13.15 2.85 -13.20
CA ASN A 21 14.11 2.57 -12.16
C ASN A 21 14.05 3.66 -11.07
N HIS A 22 13.49 3.30 -9.91
CA HIS A 22 13.39 4.14 -8.71
C HIS A 22 14.47 3.86 -7.65
N ASP A 23 15.53 3.15 -8.01
CA ASP A 23 16.67 2.89 -7.13
C ASP A 23 17.22 4.22 -6.57
N ASP A 24 17.60 4.21 -5.29
CA ASP A 24 18.18 5.34 -4.57
C ASP A 24 17.35 6.64 -4.58
N GLY A 25 16.04 6.54 -4.83
CA GLY A 25 15.14 7.69 -4.86
C GLY A 25 15.16 8.47 -6.19
N TYR A 26 15.71 7.89 -7.26
CA TYR A 26 15.63 8.46 -8.60
C TYR A 26 14.17 8.51 -9.10
N GLY A 27 13.82 9.56 -9.84
CA GLY A 27 12.49 9.67 -10.45
C GLY A 27 11.34 10.02 -9.49
N TYR A 28 11.59 10.54 -8.28
CA TYR A 28 10.52 10.93 -7.34
C TYR A 28 10.27 12.44 -7.22
N GLU A 29 11.17 13.31 -7.69
CA GLU A 29 10.93 14.77 -7.63
C GLU A 29 9.95 15.17 -8.73
N GLU A 30 8.85 15.80 -8.33
CA GLU A 30 7.87 16.31 -9.28
C GLU A 30 8.41 17.54 -10.01
N GLY A 31 8.17 17.63 -11.32
CA GLY A 31 8.60 18.77 -12.14
C GLY A 31 10.04 18.71 -12.65
N GLU A 32 10.80 17.66 -12.29
CA GLU A 32 12.10 17.36 -12.88
C GLU A 32 11.95 16.31 -14.00
N LEU A 33 12.85 16.39 -15.00
CA LEU A 33 12.93 15.39 -16.07
C LEU A 33 14.05 14.39 -15.77
N TYR A 34 13.71 13.12 -15.92
CA TYR A 34 14.61 11.99 -15.69
C TYR A 34 14.81 11.21 -16.99
N GLU A 35 16.01 10.66 -17.19
CA GLU A 35 16.38 9.90 -18.38
C GLU A 35 16.41 8.40 -18.06
N GLN A 36 15.89 7.59 -18.97
CA GLN A 36 16.03 6.13 -18.92
C GLN A 36 16.30 5.57 -20.32
N GLU A 37 17.20 4.59 -20.40
CA GLU A 37 17.42 3.83 -21.63
C GLU A 37 16.45 2.65 -21.71
N CYS A 38 15.75 2.51 -22.83
CA CYS A 38 14.91 1.35 -23.10
C CYS A 38 15.77 0.14 -23.51
N PRO A 39 15.76 -1.00 -22.79
CA PRO A 39 16.58 -2.17 -23.12
C PRO A 39 16.11 -2.90 -24.39
N SER A 40 14.91 -2.59 -24.90
CA SER A 40 14.39 -3.19 -26.13
C SER A 40 14.89 -2.50 -27.40
N CYS A 41 15.16 -1.19 -27.36
CA CYS A 41 15.57 -0.41 -28.54
C CYS A 41 16.81 0.46 -28.35
N ASN A 42 17.39 0.46 -27.15
CA ASN A 42 18.58 1.22 -26.75
C ASN A 42 18.44 2.73 -27.03
N LYS A 43 17.22 3.26 -26.85
CA LYS A 43 16.93 4.69 -26.95
C LYS A 43 16.69 5.25 -25.57
N ILE A 44 17.28 6.41 -25.31
CA ILE A 44 17.03 7.21 -24.11
C ILE A 44 15.73 7.98 -24.31
N PHE A 45 14.82 7.86 -23.35
CA PHE A 45 13.62 8.68 -23.25
C PHE A 45 13.64 9.45 -21.93
N VAL A 46 12.86 10.53 -21.87
CA VAL A 46 12.64 11.29 -20.64
C VAL A 46 11.24 11.05 -20.10
N PHE A 47 11.10 11.13 -18.78
CA PHE A 47 9.83 11.09 -18.08
C PHE A 47 9.84 12.08 -16.91
N ASP A 48 8.65 12.48 -16.48
CA ASP A 48 8.39 13.19 -15.24
C ASP A 48 7.46 12.37 -14.33
N THR A 49 7.51 12.63 -13.04
CA THR A 49 6.69 11.94 -12.03
C THR A 49 5.70 12.92 -11.42
N LEU A 50 4.45 12.47 -11.27
CA LEU A 50 3.39 13.20 -10.57
C LEU A 50 2.91 12.37 -9.37
N ILE A 51 3.04 12.92 -8.17
CA ILE A 51 2.67 12.30 -6.91
C ILE A 51 1.44 13.02 -6.35
N THR A 52 0.29 12.35 -6.36
CA THR A 52 -0.95 12.92 -5.82
C THR A 52 -1.24 12.39 -4.42
N PHE A 53 -1.41 13.28 -3.45
CA PHE A 53 -1.91 12.94 -2.11
C PHE A 53 -3.41 13.20 -2.01
N SER A 54 -4.17 12.21 -1.54
CA SER A 54 -5.59 12.35 -1.21
C SER A 54 -5.82 12.01 0.25
N TYR A 55 -6.51 12.91 0.96
CA TYR A 55 -6.78 12.77 2.40
C TYR A 55 -8.27 12.61 2.62
N THR A 56 -8.65 11.58 3.37
CA THR A 56 -10.01 11.43 3.89
C THR A 56 -9.96 11.44 5.41
N GLY A 57 -10.66 12.40 6.02
CA GLY A 57 -10.77 12.51 7.47
C GLY A 57 -11.88 11.62 8.02
N TYR A 58 -11.62 10.97 9.16
CA TYR A 58 -12.59 10.16 9.88
C TYR A 58 -12.69 10.64 11.33
N LYS A 59 -13.87 10.50 11.95
CA LYS A 59 -14.01 10.77 13.38
C LYS A 59 -13.30 9.69 14.19
N ALA A 60 -12.61 10.11 15.24
CA ALA A 60 -11.96 9.25 16.21
C ALA A 60 -12.42 9.64 17.61
N ASP A 61 -13.70 9.44 17.92
CA ASP A 61 -14.27 9.86 19.21
C ASP A 61 -13.58 9.19 20.39
N CYS A 62 -13.03 7.97 20.20
CA CYS A 62 -12.19 7.30 21.19
C CYS A 62 -10.93 8.11 21.56
N SER A 63 -10.35 8.84 20.60
CA SER A 63 -9.21 9.73 20.85
C SER A 63 -9.62 11.02 21.57
N ASN A 64 -10.92 11.29 21.69
CA ASN A 64 -11.50 12.45 22.35
C ASN A 64 -12.26 12.07 23.64
N GLY A 65 -11.91 10.95 24.25
CA GLY A 65 -12.40 10.54 25.57
C GLY A 65 -13.58 9.57 25.57
N SER A 66 -14.11 9.19 24.40
CA SER A 66 -15.04 8.06 24.32
C SER A 66 -14.30 6.73 24.47
N GLU A 67 -15.03 5.66 24.78
CA GLU A 67 -14.42 4.33 24.87
C GLU A 67 -14.00 3.79 23.50
N HIS A 68 -12.98 2.94 23.50
CA HIS A 68 -12.58 2.20 22.30
C HIS A 68 -13.49 0.99 22.10
N ILE A 69 -14.04 0.87 20.88
CA ILE A 69 -14.77 -0.32 20.44
C ILE A 69 -13.79 -1.18 19.65
N TYR A 70 -13.45 -2.34 20.19
CA TYR A 70 -12.44 -3.23 19.61
C TYR A 70 -13.05 -4.43 18.90
N GLU A 71 -12.50 -4.78 17.74
CA GLU A 71 -12.83 -5.99 16.99
C GLU A 71 -11.54 -6.79 16.66
N GLY A 72 -11.67 -8.11 16.51
CA GLY A 72 -10.55 -8.98 16.16
C GLY A 72 -10.09 -8.78 14.71
N THR A 73 -8.79 -8.59 14.48
CA THR A 73 -8.25 -8.49 13.11
C THR A 73 -8.29 -9.84 12.40
N HIS A 74 -8.46 -9.80 11.07
CA HIS A 74 -8.52 -11.00 10.25
C HIS A 74 -7.15 -11.34 9.64
N THR A 75 -6.28 -12.02 10.40
CA THR A 75 -4.95 -12.49 9.94
C THR A 75 -4.90 -14.00 9.72
N TYR A 76 -3.94 -14.48 8.92
CA TYR A 76 -3.58 -15.89 8.82
C TYR A 76 -2.07 -16.04 9.04
N PRO A 77 -1.60 -16.83 10.03
CA PRO A 77 -2.36 -17.63 10.99
C PRO A 77 -3.25 -16.82 11.97
N VAL A 78 -4.29 -17.45 12.54
CA VAL A 78 -5.34 -16.80 13.36
C VAL A 78 -4.81 -16.40 14.75
N GLU A 79 -3.88 -17.17 15.31
CA GLU A 79 -3.24 -16.92 16.61
C GLU A 79 -2.45 -15.61 16.67
N TYR A 80 -2.15 -15.00 15.52
CA TYR A 80 -1.50 -13.68 15.42
C TYR A 80 -2.49 -12.50 15.38
N SER A 81 -3.79 -12.76 15.52
CA SER A 81 -4.82 -11.71 15.50
C SER A 81 -4.60 -10.69 16.63
N ARG A 82 -4.99 -9.44 16.36
CA ARG A 82 -4.96 -8.30 17.29
C ARG A 82 -6.38 -7.83 17.55
N MET A 83 -6.58 -7.06 18.62
CA MET A 83 -7.80 -6.27 18.78
C MET A 83 -7.54 -4.88 18.21
N ARG A 84 -8.36 -4.44 17.25
CA ARG A 84 -8.24 -3.15 16.57
C ARG A 84 -9.46 -2.27 16.86
N CYS A 85 -9.23 -1.03 17.26
CA CYS A 85 -10.31 -0.07 17.45
C CYS A 85 -10.96 0.26 16.10
N THR A 86 -12.29 0.21 16.02
CA THR A 86 -13.03 0.45 14.77
C THR A 86 -12.97 1.91 14.29
N MET A 87 -12.61 2.85 15.18
CA MET A 87 -12.56 4.28 14.86
C MET A 87 -11.15 4.80 14.56
N CYS A 88 -10.16 4.48 15.41
CA CYS A 88 -8.80 5.01 15.28
C CYS A 88 -7.76 3.99 14.85
N ALA A 89 -8.17 2.73 14.63
CA ALA A 89 -7.30 1.63 14.23
C ALA A 89 -6.13 1.32 15.18
N CYS A 90 -6.09 1.87 16.39
CA CYS A 90 -5.10 1.47 17.39
C CYS A 90 -5.27 -0.01 17.75
N GLU A 91 -4.15 -0.66 18.06
CA GLU A 91 -4.12 -2.11 18.27
C GLU A 91 -3.60 -2.49 19.65
N ARG A 92 -4.14 -3.59 20.18
CA ARG A 92 -3.61 -4.27 21.37
C ARG A 92 -3.65 -5.78 21.21
N LYS A 93 -2.96 -6.47 22.11
CA LYS A 93 -3.09 -7.93 22.22
C LYS A 93 -4.52 -8.27 22.69
N PRO A 94 -5.15 -9.32 22.12
CA PRO A 94 -6.39 -9.85 22.67
C PRO A 94 -6.16 -10.43 24.07
N THR A 95 -7.18 -10.39 24.91
CA THR A 95 -7.20 -11.24 26.10
C THR A 95 -7.34 -12.71 25.69
N LYS A 96 -7.20 -13.63 26.64
CA LYS A 96 -7.37 -15.07 26.36
C LYS A 96 -8.79 -15.37 25.88
N GLU A 97 -9.78 -14.73 26.47
CA GLU A 97 -11.20 -14.89 26.13
C GLU A 97 -11.51 -14.33 24.74
N GLU A 98 -10.94 -13.16 24.41
CA GLU A 98 -11.08 -12.57 23.08
C GLU A 98 -10.42 -13.45 22.00
N MET A 99 -9.21 -13.96 22.26
CA MET A 99 -8.53 -14.86 21.33
C MET A 99 -9.31 -16.16 21.12
N ALA A 100 -9.87 -16.75 22.19
CA ALA A 100 -10.69 -17.95 22.07
C ALA A 100 -11.93 -17.72 21.19
N LYS A 101 -12.59 -16.55 21.31
CA LYS A 101 -13.71 -16.17 20.44
C LYS A 101 -13.28 -16.04 18.98
N ILE A 102 -12.20 -15.29 18.72
CA ILE A 102 -11.65 -15.11 17.36
C ILE A 102 -11.34 -16.46 16.70
N ILE A 103 -10.73 -17.39 17.45
CA ILE A 103 -10.43 -18.73 16.93
C ILE A 103 -11.72 -19.49 16.62
N THR A 104 -12.71 -19.44 17.51
CA THR A 104 -13.97 -20.19 17.36
C THR A 104 -14.80 -19.69 16.17
N GLU A 105 -14.83 -18.38 15.93
CA GLU A 105 -15.59 -17.76 14.84
C GLU A 105 -14.97 -17.98 13.45
N ARG A 106 -13.69 -18.39 13.39
CA ARG A 106 -12.90 -18.48 12.16
C ARG A 106 -12.42 -19.91 11.83
N GLN A 107 -12.91 -20.90 12.57
CA GLN A 107 -12.78 -22.34 12.29
C GLN A 107 -14.00 -22.85 11.53
#